data_AF-A0A1X0X0K4-F1
#
_entry.id   AF-A0A1X0X0K4-F1
#
_cell.length_a   1.000
_cell.length_b   1.000
_cell.length_c   1.000
_cell.angle_alpha   90.00
_cell.angle_beta   90.00
_cell.angle_gamma   90.00
#
_symmetry.space_group_name_H-M   'P 1'
#
loop_
_entity.id
_entity.type
_entity.pdbx_description
1 polymer ?
#
loop_
_entity_poly.entity_id
_entity_poly.type
_entity_poly.pdbx_seq_one_letter_code
_entity_poly.pdbx_strand_id
1 'polypeptide(L)'
;MAFIEKGQEIDIEAIKAATQLSPEALRKKEARDRELAAIISGEDDRILLVMGPCSSDNEEAVLEYAHRLADLQKKVADKIFIVMRVYTAKPRTNGDGYKGMIHQPNTSEAPSLINGLQAVRQLHYRVITETGLTTADEMLYPSNLVLVDDLVSYHAVGARSVEDQEHRFVASGIDAPVGMKNPTSGNLGVMFNAIYAAQNKQTFLYHGQEVETSGNPLAHVILRGAMNEYGKNEPNFYYETLLNAINRYETMGLENPFIIIDTNHDNSGKQYMEQIRIVRQALLNCDWNEKIKKTVRGFMIESYLADGRQNQPEVFGCSITDPCLGWENTVALVEEIYTTLTK
;
A
#
# COMPACT_ATOMS: atom_id res chain seq x y z
N MET A 1 -31.29 7.78 -18.16
CA MET A 1 -29.96 7.54 -17.58
C MET A 1 -29.46 8.89 -17.07
N ALA A 2 -28.93 8.99 -15.85
CA ALA A 2 -28.69 10.27 -15.15
C ALA A 2 -27.19 10.67 -15.07
N PHE A 3 -26.34 10.07 -15.91
CA PHE A 3 -24.94 10.48 -16.02
C PHE A 3 -24.84 11.72 -16.91
N ILE A 4 -24.11 12.72 -16.43
CA ILE A 4 -23.79 13.94 -17.17
C ILE A 4 -22.29 13.92 -17.39
N GLU A 5 -21.88 13.90 -18.66
CA GLU A 5 -20.48 14.07 -19.03
C GLU A 5 -20.03 15.49 -18.64
N LYS A 6 -18.97 15.57 -17.84
CA LYS A 6 -18.45 16.85 -17.30
C LYS A 6 -17.12 17.28 -17.91
N GLY A 7 -16.52 16.47 -18.78
CA GLY A 7 -15.20 16.71 -19.35
C GLY A 7 -14.99 15.98 -20.68
N GLN A 8 -13.82 16.19 -21.27
CA GLN A 8 -13.38 15.51 -22.49
C GLN A 8 -13.04 14.04 -22.24
N GLU A 9 -12.99 13.24 -23.31
CA GLU A 9 -12.41 11.91 -23.26
C GLU A 9 -10.95 11.97 -22.78
N ILE A 10 -10.56 10.98 -22.00
CA ILE A 10 -9.24 10.92 -21.37
C ILE A 10 -8.22 10.44 -22.41
N ASP A 11 -7.29 11.32 -22.80
CA ASP A 11 -6.11 10.96 -23.56
C ASP A 11 -5.01 10.46 -22.59
N ILE A 12 -4.88 9.13 -22.51
CA ILE A 12 -3.93 8.46 -21.62
C ILE A 12 -2.49 8.86 -21.95
N GLU A 13 -2.12 8.90 -23.24
CA GLU A 13 -0.76 9.23 -23.65
C GLU A 13 -0.41 10.67 -23.30
N ALA A 14 -1.34 11.61 -23.52
CA ALA A 14 -1.15 13.00 -23.13
C ALA A 14 -0.98 13.17 -21.61
N ILE A 15 -1.71 12.40 -20.80
CA ILE A 15 -1.56 12.40 -19.34
C ILE A 15 -0.20 11.81 -18.93
N LYS A 16 0.26 10.75 -19.60
CA LYS A 16 1.53 10.09 -19.27
C LYS A 16 2.75 10.89 -19.69
N ALA A 17 2.66 11.65 -20.78
CA ALA A 17 3.78 12.32 -21.45
C ALA A 17 4.66 13.18 -20.52
N ALA A 18 4.07 13.91 -19.59
CA ALA A 18 4.81 14.82 -18.71
C ALA A 18 5.65 14.12 -17.63
N THR A 19 5.36 12.85 -17.34
CA THR A 19 5.93 12.11 -16.21
C THR A 19 6.51 10.76 -16.63
N GLN A 20 6.95 10.65 -17.89
CA GLN A 20 7.68 9.47 -18.36
C GLN A 20 9.08 9.46 -17.72
N LEU A 21 9.44 8.33 -17.12
CA LEU A 21 10.78 8.17 -16.53
C LEU A 21 11.85 8.20 -17.62
N SER A 22 12.96 8.88 -17.32
CA SER A 22 14.15 8.79 -18.18
C SER A 22 14.65 7.34 -18.24
N PRO A 23 15.38 6.92 -19.29
CA PRO A 23 15.89 5.55 -19.38
C PRO A 23 16.74 5.12 -18.17
N GLU A 24 17.43 6.06 -17.52
CA GLU A 24 18.19 5.78 -16.30
C GLU A 24 17.27 5.57 -15.08
N ALA A 25 16.29 6.45 -14.87
CA ALA A 25 15.34 6.35 -13.77
C ALA A 25 14.49 5.07 -13.90
N LEU A 26 14.05 4.74 -15.11
CA LEU A 26 13.31 3.51 -15.40
C LEU A 26 14.13 2.27 -15.03
N ARG A 27 15.40 2.17 -15.46
CA ARG A 27 16.26 1.04 -15.09
C ARG A 27 16.45 0.89 -13.58
N LYS A 28 16.55 2.00 -12.84
CA LYS A 28 16.66 1.99 -11.36
C LYS A 28 15.36 1.51 -10.72
N LYS A 29 14.21 1.98 -11.19
CA LYS A 29 12.88 1.50 -10.76
C LYS A 29 12.76 0.01 -11.01
N GLU A 30 12.97 -0.45 -12.24
CA GLU A 30 12.85 -1.86 -12.62
C GLU A 30 13.78 -2.78 -11.81
N ALA A 31 14.98 -2.31 -11.45
CA ALA A 31 15.88 -3.06 -10.56
C ALA A 31 15.28 -3.24 -9.16
N ARG A 32 14.73 -2.16 -8.58
CA ARG A 32 14.04 -2.22 -7.29
C ARG A 32 12.76 -3.03 -7.35
N ASP A 33 12.02 -3.00 -8.46
CA ASP A 33 10.81 -3.81 -8.64
C ASP A 33 11.13 -5.30 -8.66
N ARG A 34 12.25 -5.69 -9.29
CA ARG A 34 12.76 -7.07 -9.23
C ARG A 34 13.18 -7.48 -7.82
N GLU A 35 13.84 -6.60 -7.06
CA GLU A 35 14.16 -6.85 -5.65
C GLU A 35 12.90 -7.06 -4.82
N LEU A 36 11.87 -6.22 -5.02
CA LEU A 36 10.60 -6.33 -4.32
C LEU A 36 9.88 -7.65 -4.64
N ALA A 37 9.88 -8.06 -5.92
CA ALA A 37 9.34 -9.35 -6.33
C ALA A 37 10.10 -10.54 -5.71
N ALA A 38 11.44 -10.46 -5.64
CA ALA A 38 12.29 -11.45 -4.98
C ALA A 38 11.99 -11.58 -3.48
N ILE A 39 11.73 -10.45 -2.80
CA ILE A 39 11.35 -10.45 -1.39
C ILE A 39 10.02 -11.19 -1.20
N ILE A 40 9.01 -10.86 -2.00
CA ILE A 40 7.67 -11.44 -1.84
C ILE A 40 7.64 -12.92 -2.20
N SER A 41 8.39 -13.34 -3.24
CA SER A 41 8.56 -14.75 -3.60
C SER A 41 9.43 -15.55 -2.62
N GLY A 42 10.20 -14.89 -1.76
CA GLY A 42 11.06 -15.55 -0.77
C GLY A 42 12.46 -15.91 -1.27
N GLU A 43 12.86 -15.34 -2.40
CA GLU A 43 14.23 -15.40 -2.91
C GLU A 43 15.17 -14.43 -2.19
N ASP A 44 14.60 -13.41 -1.54
CA ASP A 44 15.29 -12.42 -0.71
C ASP A 44 14.63 -12.36 0.68
N ASP A 45 15.45 -12.49 1.73
CA ASP A 45 15.02 -12.59 3.14
C ASP A 45 14.85 -11.23 3.83
N ARG A 46 15.06 -10.10 3.14
CA ARG A 46 14.83 -8.77 3.72
C ARG A 46 13.36 -8.58 4.11
N ILE A 47 13.13 -7.85 5.20
CA ILE A 47 11.79 -7.43 5.61
C ILE A 47 11.31 -6.27 4.73
N LEU A 48 10.09 -6.37 4.23
CA LEU A 48 9.42 -5.30 3.48
C LEU A 48 8.74 -4.31 4.43
N LEU A 49 9.05 -3.02 4.32
CA LEU A 49 8.29 -1.95 4.95
C LEU A 49 7.55 -1.14 3.87
N VAL A 50 6.22 -1.21 3.87
CA VAL A 50 5.38 -0.31 3.09
C VAL A 50 5.00 0.86 3.99
N MET A 51 5.69 1.99 3.86
CA MET A 51 5.59 3.07 4.85
C MET A 51 5.58 4.47 4.27
N GLY A 52 4.81 5.34 4.91
CA GLY A 52 4.61 6.73 4.50
C GLY A 52 3.31 7.28 5.06
N PRO A 53 2.91 8.50 4.66
CA PRO A 53 1.75 9.16 5.24
C PRO A 53 0.48 8.34 4.97
N CYS A 54 -0.53 8.49 5.83
CA CYS A 54 -1.83 7.86 5.60
C CYS A 54 -2.37 8.29 4.22
N SER A 55 -2.40 9.59 3.95
CA SER A 55 -2.72 10.17 2.64
C SER A 55 -1.64 11.15 2.21
N SER A 56 -1.24 11.12 0.94
CA SER A 56 -0.39 12.14 0.33
C SER A 56 -1.21 13.39 0.04
N ASP A 57 -1.28 14.30 1.01
CA ASP A 57 -2.14 15.49 0.98
C ASP A 57 -1.40 16.79 0.60
N ASN A 58 -0.08 16.85 0.82
CA ASN A 58 0.76 18.01 0.52
C ASN A 58 2.04 17.55 -0.20
N GLU A 59 2.22 17.95 -1.46
CA GLU A 59 3.33 17.49 -2.31
C GLU A 59 4.71 17.77 -1.70
N GLU A 60 4.95 18.99 -1.21
CA GLU A 60 6.25 19.39 -0.66
C GLU A 60 6.58 18.63 0.64
N ALA A 61 5.61 18.45 1.53
CA ALA A 61 5.82 17.67 2.75
C ALA A 61 6.03 16.18 2.45
N VAL A 62 5.32 15.62 1.47
CA VAL A 62 5.51 14.23 1.02
C VAL A 62 6.91 14.05 0.45
N LEU A 63 7.41 14.99 -0.35
CA LEU A 63 8.76 14.91 -0.93
C LEU A 63 9.85 15.08 0.11
N GLU A 64 9.68 15.99 1.08
CA GLU A 64 10.61 16.08 2.20
C GLU A 64 10.68 14.77 2.98
N TYR A 65 9.53 14.14 3.25
CA TYR A 65 9.49 12.82 3.87
C TYR A 65 10.17 11.76 2.98
N ALA A 66 9.97 11.78 1.66
CA ALA A 66 10.59 10.86 0.72
C ALA A 66 12.12 10.95 0.73
N HIS A 67 12.68 12.18 0.73
CA HIS A 67 14.12 12.42 0.82
C HIS A 67 14.71 11.86 2.11
N ARG A 68 14.05 12.14 3.25
CA ARG A 68 14.46 11.59 4.55
C ARG A 68 14.38 10.06 4.59
N LEU A 69 13.33 9.47 4.01
CA LEU A 69 13.13 8.03 3.95
C LEU A 69 14.18 7.34 3.07
N ALA A 70 14.60 7.97 1.97
CA ALA A 70 15.65 7.46 1.09
C ALA A 70 17.00 7.40 1.80
N ASP A 71 17.32 8.40 2.63
CA ASP A 71 18.51 8.37 3.46
C ASP A 71 18.45 7.30 4.55
N LEU A 72 17.27 7.05 5.13
CA LEU A 72 17.07 5.95 6.08
C LEU A 72 17.23 4.58 5.39
N GLN A 73 16.64 4.39 4.21
CA GLN A 73 16.76 3.16 3.42
C GLN A 73 18.23 2.78 3.20
N LYS A 74 19.12 3.74 2.90
CA LYS A 74 20.55 3.47 2.70
C LYS A 74 21.21 2.84 3.94
N LYS A 75 20.74 3.19 5.15
CA LYS A 75 21.31 2.72 6.41
C LYS A 75 20.88 1.30 6.79
N VAL A 76 19.75 0.84 6.27
CA VAL A 76 19.13 -0.45 6.65
C VAL A 76 18.99 -1.44 5.48
N ALA A 77 19.57 -1.12 4.32
CA ALA A 77 19.31 -1.78 3.05
C ALA A 77 19.68 -3.28 3.00
N ASP A 78 20.55 -3.74 3.89
CA ASP A 78 20.97 -5.14 3.96
C ASP A 78 19.94 -6.05 4.68
N LYS A 79 19.00 -5.47 5.44
CA LYS A 79 17.96 -6.22 6.16
C LYS A 79 16.54 -5.77 5.83
N ILE A 80 16.38 -4.54 5.36
CA ILE A 80 15.08 -3.89 5.19
C ILE A 80 14.98 -3.29 3.79
N PHE A 81 13.87 -3.58 3.13
CA PHE A 81 13.49 -2.96 1.87
C PHE A 81 12.24 -2.09 2.09
N ILE A 82 12.37 -0.81 1.84
CA ILE A 82 11.32 0.20 2.03
C ILE A 82 10.69 0.51 0.68
N VAL A 83 9.37 0.41 0.62
CA VAL A 83 8.55 0.98 -0.45
C VAL A 83 7.76 2.13 0.16
N MET A 84 7.87 3.32 -0.45
CA MET A 84 7.20 4.50 0.09
C MET A 84 5.71 4.45 -0.21
N ARG A 85 4.88 4.57 0.82
CA ARG A 85 3.44 4.75 0.69
C ARG A 85 3.15 6.17 0.16
N VAL A 86 2.58 6.25 -1.04
CA VAL A 86 2.14 7.48 -1.70
C VAL A 86 0.64 7.32 -2.01
N TYR A 87 -0.18 7.26 -0.95
CA TYR A 87 -1.60 6.94 -1.11
C TYR A 87 -2.38 8.20 -1.52
N THR A 88 -2.78 8.24 -2.78
CA THR A 88 -3.30 9.47 -3.40
C THR A 88 -4.83 9.55 -3.41
N ALA A 89 -5.50 8.45 -3.09
CA ALA A 89 -6.94 8.34 -3.03
C ALA A 89 -7.40 7.80 -1.67
N LYS A 90 -8.59 8.23 -1.20
CA LYS A 90 -9.15 7.77 0.08
C LYS A 90 -10.61 7.33 -0.05
N PRO A 91 -10.94 6.07 0.29
CA PRO A 91 -12.33 5.62 0.34
C PRO A 91 -13.08 6.27 1.51
N ARG A 92 -14.31 6.75 1.26
CA ARG A 92 -15.20 7.36 2.26
C ARG A 92 -16.52 6.59 2.30
N THR A 93 -16.93 6.14 3.49
CA THR A 93 -18.11 5.27 3.66
C THR A 93 -19.40 5.87 3.08
N ASN A 94 -19.65 7.16 3.31
CA ASN A 94 -20.82 7.87 2.78
C ASN A 94 -20.50 8.71 1.53
N GLY A 95 -19.27 8.63 1.01
CA GLY A 95 -18.84 9.46 -0.11
C GLY A 95 -18.63 10.93 0.21
N ASP A 96 -18.68 11.36 1.48
CA ASP A 96 -18.47 12.75 1.89
C ASP A 96 -17.06 12.98 2.49
N GLY A 97 -16.61 14.24 2.40
CA GLY A 97 -15.30 14.70 2.87
C GLY A 97 -14.18 14.55 1.83
N TYR A 98 -12.94 14.87 2.22
CA TYR A 98 -11.77 14.77 1.35
C TYR A 98 -11.55 13.33 0.87
N LYS A 99 -11.41 13.15 -0.45
CA LYS A 99 -11.26 11.86 -1.16
C LYS A 99 -9.86 11.62 -1.74
N GLY A 100 -8.90 12.48 -1.38
CA GLY A 100 -7.51 12.40 -1.85
C GLY A 100 -7.20 13.33 -3.03
N MET A 101 -5.90 13.43 -3.30
CA MET A 101 -5.30 14.28 -4.33
C MET A 101 -5.86 14.02 -5.71
N ILE A 102 -6.20 12.75 -6.02
CA ILE A 102 -6.80 12.39 -7.31
C ILE A 102 -8.13 13.10 -7.57
N HIS A 103 -8.93 13.36 -6.53
CA HIS A 103 -10.21 14.04 -6.68
C HIS A 103 -10.07 15.56 -6.59
N GLN A 104 -9.18 16.02 -5.70
CA GLN A 104 -9.06 17.42 -5.35
C GLN A 104 -7.60 17.72 -4.99
N PRO A 105 -6.73 17.97 -6.00
CA PRO A 105 -5.30 18.21 -5.76
C PRO A 105 -5.06 19.53 -5.02
N ASN A 106 -5.89 20.55 -5.27
CA ASN A 106 -5.94 21.77 -4.48
C ASN A 106 -7.24 21.79 -3.66
N THR A 107 -7.12 21.71 -2.35
CA THR A 107 -8.27 21.70 -1.42
C THR A 107 -9.07 22.99 -1.42
N SER A 108 -8.51 24.09 -1.95
CA SER A 108 -9.20 25.39 -2.12
C SER A 108 -9.98 25.49 -3.44
N GLU A 109 -9.81 24.55 -4.37
CA GLU A 109 -10.46 24.53 -5.67
C GLU A 109 -11.54 23.44 -5.75
N ALA A 110 -12.39 23.50 -6.78
CA ALA A 110 -13.37 22.46 -7.04
C ALA A 110 -12.70 21.15 -7.49
N PRO A 111 -13.32 19.98 -7.25
CA PRO A 111 -12.79 18.68 -7.70
C PRO A 111 -12.53 18.63 -9.21
N SER A 112 -11.36 18.12 -9.61
CA SER A 112 -10.95 17.92 -11.00
C SER A 112 -10.12 16.65 -11.11
N LEU A 113 -10.71 15.59 -11.66
CA LEU A 113 -10.07 14.27 -11.75
C LEU A 113 -8.90 14.23 -12.74
N ILE A 114 -8.97 14.98 -13.85
CA ILE A 114 -7.87 15.05 -14.82
C ILE A 114 -6.65 15.74 -14.19
N ASN A 115 -6.87 16.91 -13.56
CA ASN A 115 -5.79 17.61 -12.86
C ASN A 115 -5.26 16.80 -11.68
N GLY A 116 -6.16 16.10 -10.97
CA GLY A 116 -5.78 15.20 -9.88
C GLY A 116 -4.90 14.05 -10.36
N LEU A 117 -5.25 13.38 -11.47
CA LEU A 117 -4.42 12.34 -12.07
C LEU A 117 -3.03 12.85 -12.47
N GLN A 118 -2.95 14.06 -13.06
CA GLN A 118 -1.66 14.68 -13.38
C GLN A 118 -0.84 14.95 -12.11
N ALA A 119 -1.46 15.45 -11.04
CA ALA A 119 -0.80 15.66 -9.74
C ALA A 119 -0.32 14.35 -9.10
N VAL A 120 -1.15 13.29 -9.15
CA VAL A 120 -0.79 11.94 -8.67
C VAL A 120 0.44 11.43 -9.41
N ARG A 121 0.43 11.45 -10.75
CA ARG A 121 1.57 11.02 -11.56
C ARG A 121 2.81 11.85 -11.26
N GLN A 122 2.67 13.17 -11.16
CA GLN A 122 3.79 14.07 -10.84
C GLN A 122 4.43 13.72 -9.49
N LEU A 123 3.62 13.45 -8.47
CA LEU A 123 4.12 13.09 -7.15
C LEU A 123 4.90 11.76 -7.19
N HIS A 124 4.34 10.70 -7.79
CA HIS A 124 5.05 9.43 -7.93
C HIS A 124 6.35 9.59 -8.73
N TYR A 125 6.29 10.32 -9.84
CA TYR A 125 7.43 10.62 -10.69
C TYR A 125 8.54 11.35 -9.92
N ARG A 126 8.20 12.39 -9.15
CA ARG A 126 9.16 13.15 -8.34
C ARG A 126 9.77 12.28 -7.24
N VAL A 127 8.98 11.49 -6.52
CA VAL A 127 9.51 10.56 -5.52
C VAL A 127 10.55 9.63 -6.15
N ILE A 128 10.25 9.02 -7.29
CA ILE A 128 11.18 8.09 -7.96
C ILE A 128 12.43 8.80 -8.46
N THR A 129 12.26 9.92 -9.16
CA THR A 129 13.38 10.60 -9.84
C THR A 129 14.27 11.38 -8.89
N GLU A 130 13.73 11.94 -7.81
CA GLU A 130 14.51 12.72 -6.84
C GLU A 130 15.17 11.84 -5.78
N THR A 131 14.57 10.70 -5.42
CA THR A 131 15.03 9.90 -4.26
C THR A 131 15.52 8.50 -4.63
N GLY A 132 15.11 7.97 -5.79
CA GLY A 132 15.36 6.58 -6.18
C GLY A 132 14.51 5.54 -5.44
N LEU A 133 13.62 5.96 -4.53
CA LEU A 133 12.64 5.06 -3.92
C LEU A 133 11.56 4.66 -4.94
N THR A 134 10.97 3.49 -4.70
CA THR A 134 9.78 3.02 -5.40
C THR A 134 8.54 3.25 -4.55
N THR A 135 7.39 3.42 -5.20
CA THR A 135 6.17 3.88 -4.54
C THR A 135 5.06 2.82 -4.49
N ALA A 136 4.26 2.87 -3.44
CA ALA A 136 3.04 2.11 -3.25
C ALA A 136 1.80 3.01 -3.29
N ASP A 137 0.72 2.56 -3.91
CA ASP A 137 -0.61 3.21 -3.85
C ASP A 137 -1.73 2.18 -3.62
N GLU A 138 -2.90 2.64 -3.18
CA GLU A 138 -4.12 1.86 -3.10
C GLU A 138 -4.86 1.92 -4.44
N MET A 139 -5.18 0.76 -5.02
CA MET A 139 -6.05 0.67 -6.18
C MET A 139 -7.49 0.93 -5.74
N LEU A 140 -7.86 2.22 -5.61
CA LEU A 140 -9.22 2.63 -5.27
C LEU A 140 -10.18 2.48 -6.46
N TYR A 141 -9.67 2.74 -7.67
CA TYR A 141 -10.40 2.59 -8.92
C TYR A 141 -9.58 1.69 -9.86
N PRO A 142 -10.05 0.48 -10.18
CA PRO A 142 -9.33 -0.42 -11.08
C PRO A 142 -9.13 0.19 -12.48
N SER A 143 -10.05 1.05 -12.91
CA SER A 143 -9.96 1.80 -14.17
C SER A 143 -8.73 2.70 -14.28
N ASN A 144 -8.17 3.16 -13.15
CA ASN A 144 -7.08 4.12 -13.14
C ASN A 144 -5.70 3.47 -13.27
N LEU A 145 -5.59 2.14 -13.21
CA LEU A 145 -4.31 1.44 -13.23
C LEU A 145 -3.43 1.86 -14.41
N VAL A 146 -3.96 1.87 -15.64
CA VAL A 146 -3.20 2.24 -16.86
C VAL A 146 -2.60 3.66 -16.82
N LEU A 147 -3.15 4.51 -15.96
CA LEU A 147 -2.71 5.89 -15.78
C LEU A 147 -1.57 6.01 -14.76
N VAL A 148 -1.21 4.95 -14.03
CA VAL A 148 -0.18 4.98 -12.96
C VAL A 148 0.74 3.75 -12.93
N ASP A 149 0.45 2.71 -13.71
CA ASP A 149 1.16 1.43 -13.75
C ASP A 149 2.67 1.54 -13.97
N ASP A 150 3.12 2.52 -14.76
CA ASP A 150 4.52 2.78 -15.05
C ASP A 150 5.28 3.38 -13.84
N LEU A 151 4.56 3.95 -12.87
CA LEU A 151 5.12 4.67 -11.73
C LEU A 151 4.87 3.97 -10.39
N VAL A 152 3.87 3.09 -10.28
CA VAL A 152 3.59 2.36 -9.04
C VAL A 152 4.30 1.00 -9.06
N SER A 153 4.93 0.64 -7.94
CA SER A 153 5.69 -0.61 -7.79
C SER A 153 5.05 -1.60 -6.84
N TYR A 154 4.05 -1.17 -6.06
CA TYR A 154 3.31 -1.99 -5.12
C TYR A 154 1.88 -1.47 -5.03
N HIS A 155 0.89 -2.35 -5.16
CA HIS A 155 -0.51 -1.98 -5.05
C HIS A 155 -1.14 -2.59 -3.80
N ALA A 156 -2.03 -1.85 -3.15
CA ALA A 156 -2.93 -2.43 -2.17
C ALA A 156 -4.37 -2.44 -2.70
N VAL A 157 -5.09 -3.53 -2.46
CA VAL A 157 -6.55 -3.57 -2.53
C VAL A 157 -7.10 -3.37 -1.12
N GLY A 158 -7.88 -2.31 -0.96
CA GLY A 158 -8.39 -1.88 0.33
C GLY A 158 -9.41 -2.84 0.96
N ALA A 159 -9.62 -2.70 2.26
CA ALA A 159 -10.58 -3.52 3.03
C ALA A 159 -12.04 -3.38 2.56
N ARG A 160 -12.36 -2.34 1.78
CA ARG A 160 -13.71 -2.11 1.22
C ARG A 160 -13.86 -2.63 -0.20
N SER A 161 -12.75 -2.92 -0.89
CA SER A 161 -12.74 -3.37 -2.29
C SER A 161 -12.19 -4.77 -2.48
N VAL A 162 -11.64 -5.41 -1.44
CA VAL A 162 -11.15 -6.80 -1.52
C VAL A 162 -12.25 -7.81 -1.88
N GLU A 163 -13.52 -7.48 -1.62
CA GLU A 163 -14.66 -8.31 -2.01
C GLU A 163 -15.17 -8.03 -3.43
N ASP A 164 -14.74 -6.91 -4.03
CA ASP A 164 -15.15 -6.51 -5.36
C ASP A 164 -14.49 -7.37 -6.44
N GLN A 165 -15.29 -7.82 -7.41
CA GLN A 165 -14.83 -8.72 -8.46
C GLN A 165 -13.87 -8.03 -9.42
N GLU A 166 -14.14 -6.78 -9.80
CA GLU A 166 -13.28 -6.05 -10.74
C GLU A 166 -11.90 -5.80 -10.13
N HIS A 167 -11.81 -5.43 -8.85
CA HIS A 167 -10.53 -5.29 -8.15
C HIS A 167 -9.72 -6.59 -8.14
N ARG A 168 -10.37 -7.74 -7.88
CA ARG A 168 -9.71 -9.06 -7.90
C ARG A 168 -9.17 -9.39 -9.28
N PHE A 169 -9.95 -9.12 -10.32
CA PHE A 169 -9.59 -9.46 -11.69
C PHE A 169 -8.52 -8.54 -12.23
N VAL A 170 -8.61 -7.23 -11.98
CA VAL A 170 -7.54 -6.30 -12.36
C VAL A 170 -6.25 -6.63 -11.62
N ALA A 171 -6.29 -6.98 -10.32
CA ALA A 171 -5.12 -7.42 -9.58
C ALA A 171 -4.40 -8.64 -10.21
N SER A 172 -5.12 -9.52 -10.89
CA SER A 172 -4.54 -10.68 -11.60
C SER A 172 -3.75 -10.31 -12.86
N GLY A 173 -3.91 -9.09 -13.37
CA GLY A 173 -3.18 -8.57 -14.53
C GLY A 173 -2.09 -7.56 -14.21
N ILE A 174 -1.85 -7.24 -12.93
CA ILE A 174 -0.80 -6.29 -12.52
C ILE A 174 0.55 -7.01 -12.49
N ASP A 175 1.54 -6.47 -13.21
CA ASP A 175 2.95 -6.96 -13.21
C ASP A 175 3.77 -6.40 -12.04
N ALA A 176 3.13 -6.33 -10.88
CA ALA A 176 3.70 -5.82 -9.64
C ALA A 176 2.96 -6.49 -8.45
N PRO A 177 3.58 -6.51 -7.26
CA PRO A 177 2.92 -7.06 -6.08
C PRO A 177 1.62 -6.36 -5.71
N VAL A 178 0.63 -7.17 -5.32
CA VAL A 178 -0.69 -6.69 -4.88
C VAL A 178 -1.02 -7.24 -3.50
N GLY A 179 -1.04 -6.38 -2.48
CA GLY A 179 -1.48 -6.75 -1.15
C GLY A 179 -3.01 -6.66 -0.99
N MET A 180 -3.64 -7.77 -0.61
CA MET A 180 -5.08 -7.86 -0.34
C MET A 180 -5.34 -7.66 1.15
N LYS A 181 -5.97 -6.53 1.53
CA LYS A 181 -6.38 -6.31 2.92
C LYS A 181 -7.54 -7.22 3.29
N ASN A 182 -7.56 -7.74 4.53
CA ASN A 182 -8.79 -8.33 5.04
C ASN A 182 -9.92 -7.28 5.08
N PRO A 183 -11.19 -7.68 4.85
CA PRO A 183 -12.30 -6.74 4.87
C PRO A 183 -12.47 -6.15 6.26
N THR A 184 -13.22 -5.05 6.37
CA THR A 184 -13.47 -4.37 7.66
C THR A 184 -14.17 -5.27 8.69
N SER A 185 -14.90 -6.29 8.22
CA SER A 185 -15.53 -7.33 9.04
C SER A 185 -14.53 -8.35 9.63
N GLY A 186 -13.28 -8.36 9.18
CA GLY A 186 -12.27 -9.33 9.61
C GLY A 186 -12.35 -10.70 8.95
N ASN A 187 -13.30 -10.92 8.04
CA ASN A 187 -13.46 -12.22 7.39
C ASN A 187 -12.27 -12.53 6.46
N LEU A 188 -11.32 -13.31 6.97
CA LEU A 188 -10.13 -13.72 6.21
C LEU A 188 -10.49 -14.56 4.97
N GLY A 189 -11.64 -15.23 4.94
CA GLY A 189 -12.07 -16.01 3.77
C GLY A 189 -12.25 -15.16 2.52
N VAL A 190 -12.83 -13.96 2.68
CA VAL A 190 -12.99 -12.99 1.60
C VAL A 190 -11.63 -12.57 1.03
N MET A 191 -10.66 -12.30 1.91
CA MET A 191 -9.30 -11.93 1.53
C MET A 191 -8.58 -13.05 0.78
N PHE A 192 -8.64 -14.28 1.30
CA PHE A 192 -8.00 -15.43 0.66
C PHE A 192 -8.63 -15.79 -0.69
N ASN A 193 -9.95 -15.64 -0.83
CA ASN A 193 -10.62 -15.76 -2.12
C ASN A 193 -10.17 -14.68 -3.12
N ALA A 194 -9.87 -13.47 -2.64
CA ALA A 194 -9.32 -12.40 -3.47
C ALA A 194 -7.90 -12.72 -3.96
N ILE A 195 -7.06 -13.27 -3.09
CA ILE A 195 -5.71 -13.73 -3.45
C ILE A 195 -5.79 -14.87 -4.45
N TYR A 196 -6.65 -15.85 -4.22
CA TYR A 196 -6.88 -16.94 -5.17
C TYR A 196 -7.29 -16.40 -6.55
N ALA A 197 -8.27 -15.50 -6.61
CA ALA A 197 -8.69 -14.89 -7.87
C ALA A 197 -7.53 -14.13 -8.54
N ALA A 198 -6.74 -13.37 -7.77
CA ALA A 198 -5.61 -12.63 -8.30
C ALA A 198 -4.47 -13.52 -8.81
N GLN A 199 -4.18 -14.65 -8.15
CA GLN A 199 -3.12 -15.58 -8.59
C GLN A 199 -3.53 -16.43 -9.82
N ASN A 200 -4.81 -16.48 -10.17
CA ASN A 200 -5.32 -17.26 -11.29
C ASN A 200 -5.68 -16.38 -12.49
N LYS A 201 -5.59 -16.97 -13.69
CA LYS A 201 -6.06 -16.36 -14.94
C LYS A 201 -7.53 -15.95 -14.85
N GLN A 202 -7.84 -14.74 -15.31
CA GLN A 202 -9.19 -14.19 -15.38
C GLN A 202 -9.52 -13.72 -16.80
N THR A 203 -10.82 -13.73 -17.14
CA THR A 203 -11.35 -13.16 -18.38
C THR A 203 -12.50 -12.22 -18.03
N PHE A 204 -12.41 -10.95 -18.43
CA PHE A 204 -13.40 -9.93 -18.07
C PHE A 204 -13.37 -8.73 -19.01
N LEU A 205 -14.30 -7.80 -18.83
CA LEU A 205 -14.31 -6.54 -19.57
C LEU A 205 -13.46 -5.51 -18.84
N TYR A 206 -12.48 -4.94 -19.53
CA TYR A 206 -11.61 -3.88 -19.02
C TYR A 206 -11.31 -2.88 -20.13
N HIS A 207 -11.43 -1.58 -19.82
CA HIS A 207 -11.24 -0.48 -20.79
C HIS A 207 -11.99 -0.65 -22.11
N GLY A 208 -13.24 -1.13 -22.03
CA GLY A 208 -14.10 -1.30 -23.21
C GLY A 208 -13.76 -2.50 -24.09
N GLN A 209 -12.88 -3.39 -23.64
CA GLN A 209 -12.49 -4.60 -24.36
C GLN A 209 -12.60 -5.85 -23.49
N GLU A 210 -12.74 -7.01 -24.12
CA GLU A 210 -12.55 -8.30 -23.46
C GLU A 210 -11.04 -8.52 -23.27
N VAL A 211 -10.62 -8.76 -22.03
CA VAL A 211 -9.22 -8.98 -21.66
C VAL A 211 -9.05 -10.31 -20.96
N GLU A 212 -7.84 -10.86 -21.05
CA GLU A 212 -7.41 -12.06 -20.35
C GLU A 212 -6.11 -11.77 -19.60
N THR A 213 -6.02 -12.20 -18.34
CA THR A 213 -4.85 -12.02 -17.49
C THR A 213 -4.14 -13.35 -17.25
N SER A 214 -2.83 -13.31 -16.95
CA SER A 214 -2.04 -14.50 -16.63
C SER A 214 -2.20 -14.99 -15.19
N GLY A 215 -2.76 -14.16 -14.30
CA GLY A 215 -2.60 -14.34 -12.86
C GLY A 215 -1.36 -13.61 -12.34
N ASN A 216 -1.40 -13.25 -11.07
CA ASN A 216 -0.37 -12.52 -10.35
C ASN A 216 0.10 -13.33 -9.12
N PRO A 217 1.21 -14.08 -9.22
CA PRO A 217 1.72 -14.90 -8.12
C PRO A 217 2.29 -14.07 -6.94
N LEU A 218 2.41 -12.75 -7.10
CA LEU A 218 2.85 -11.82 -6.06
C LEU A 218 1.68 -11.24 -5.25
N ALA A 219 0.44 -11.65 -5.54
CA ALA A 219 -0.72 -11.28 -4.74
C ALA A 219 -0.66 -11.95 -3.35
N HIS A 220 -0.79 -11.16 -2.28
CA HIS A 220 -0.51 -11.61 -0.92
C HIS A 220 -1.39 -10.98 0.16
N VAL A 221 -1.24 -11.43 1.41
CA VAL A 221 -2.06 -11.02 2.56
C VAL A 221 -1.59 -9.69 3.15
N ILE A 222 -2.55 -8.80 3.46
CA ILE A 222 -2.38 -7.72 4.44
C ILE A 222 -3.38 -7.89 5.59
N LEU A 223 -2.87 -8.18 6.79
CA LEU A 223 -3.66 -8.27 8.02
C LEU A 223 -3.75 -6.90 8.69
N ARG A 224 -4.97 -6.35 8.80
CA ARG A 224 -5.21 -4.95 9.19
C ARG A 224 -6.21 -4.76 10.34
N GLY A 225 -6.47 -5.83 11.07
CA GLY A 225 -7.48 -5.89 12.13
C GLY A 225 -8.91 -5.82 11.58
N ALA A 226 -9.87 -5.81 12.49
CA ALA A 226 -11.28 -5.72 12.17
C ALA A 226 -12.03 -4.91 13.21
N MET A 227 -13.27 -4.57 12.87
CA MET A 227 -14.25 -4.08 13.82
C MET A 227 -15.41 -5.06 13.86
N ASN A 228 -15.72 -5.58 15.04
CA ASN A 228 -16.86 -6.48 15.19
C ASN A 228 -18.19 -5.72 15.17
N GLU A 229 -19.30 -6.46 15.21
CA GLU A 229 -20.66 -5.90 15.15
C GLU A 229 -20.98 -4.93 16.30
N TYR A 230 -20.23 -4.98 17.40
CA TYR A 230 -20.36 -4.09 18.55
C TYR A 230 -19.46 -2.85 18.47
N GLY A 231 -18.75 -2.65 17.36
CA GLY A 231 -17.82 -1.53 17.19
C GLY A 231 -16.50 -1.70 17.94
N LYS A 232 -16.19 -2.92 18.44
CA LYS A 232 -14.94 -3.19 19.13
C LYS A 232 -13.86 -3.59 18.13
N ASN A 233 -12.67 -3.02 18.30
CA ASN A 233 -11.48 -3.40 17.55
C ASN A 233 -11.04 -4.82 17.90
N GLU A 234 -10.81 -5.62 16.86
CA GLU A 234 -10.28 -6.98 16.94
C GLU A 234 -8.98 -7.04 16.11
N PRO A 235 -7.83 -6.82 16.76
CA PRO A 235 -6.55 -6.94 16.10
C PRO A 235 -6.27 -8.39 15.69
N ASN A 236 -5.62 -8.57 14.54
CA ASN A 236 -5.43 -9.87 13.91
C ASN A 236 -3.95 -10.20 13.61
N PHE A 237 -3.02 -9.55 14.31
CA PHE A 237 -1.57 -9.85 14.26
C PHE A 237 -1.10 -10.86 15.33
N TYR A 238 -2.02 -11.45 16.09
CA TYR A 238 -1.70 -12.41 17.15
C TYR A 238 -1.30 -13.77 16.61
N TYR A 239 -0.49 -14.49 17.39
CA TYR A 239 0.15 -15.76 17.04
C TYR A 239 -0.80 -16.78 16.38
N GLU A 240 -1.95 -17.07 17.00
CA GLU A 240 -2.92 -18.03 16.48
C GLU A 240 -3.53 -17.58 15.15
N THR A 241 -3.74 -16.27 14.98
CA THR A 241 -4.29 -15.72 13.73
C THR A 241 -3.29 -15.82 12.59
N LEU A 242 -2.01 -15.58 12.87
CA LEU A 242 -0.92 -15.76 11.91
C LEU A 242 -0.82 -17.21 11.46
N LEU A 243 -0.85 -18.18 12.39
CA LEU A 243 -0.85 -19.60 12.04
C LEU A 243 -2.09 -20.01 11.23
N ASN A 244 -3.26 -19.48 11.56
CA ASN A 244 -4.48 -19.73 10.79
C ASN A 244 -4.40 -19.17 9.36
N ALA A 245 -3.79 -17.99 9.18
CA ALA A 245 -3.55 -17.42 7.85
C ALA A 245 -2.55 -18.27 7.05
N ILE A 246 -1.46 -18.72 7.68
CA ILE A 246 -0.47 -19.61 7.04
C ILE A 246 -1.13 -20.94 6.62
N ASN A 247 -1.95 -21.54 7.49
CA ASN A 247 -2.66 -22.76 7.15
C ASN A 247 -3.64 -22.56 5.97
N ARG A 248 -4.24 -21.37 5.83
CA ARG A 248 -5.09 -21.04 4.67
C ARG A 248 -4.29 -20.94 3.37
N TYR A 249 -3.11 -20.32 3.39
CA TYR A 249 -2.17 -20.38 2.26
C TYR A 249 -1.88 -21.83 1.84
N GLU A 250 -1.47 -22.67 2.80
CA GLU A 250 -1.10 -24.06 2.56
C GLU A 250 -2.28 -24.90 2.02
N THR A 251 -3.46 -24.78 2.65
CA THR A 251 -4.65 -25.56 2.27
C THR A 251 -5.25 -25.15 0.93
N MET A 252 -5.13 -23.88 0.54
CA MET A 252 -5.59 -23.39 -0.76
C MET A 252 -4.55 -23.58 -1.88
N GLY A 253 -3.32 -23.96 -1.54
CA GLY A 253 -2.23 -24.11 -2.51
C GLY A 253 -1.82 -22.79 -3.16
N LEU A 254 -1.92 -21.68 -2.43
CA LEU A 254 -1.56 -20.35 -2.93
C LEU A 254 -0.04 -20.17 -2.99
N GLU A 255 0.42 -19.51 -4.05
CA GLU A 255 1.83 -19.25 -4.31
C GLU A 255 2.39 -18.19 -3.37
N ASN A 256 3.70 -18.24 -3.14
CA ASN A 256 4.49 -17.24 -2.40
C ASN A 256 3.83 -16.75 -1.09
N PRO A 257 3.65 -17.62 -0.07
CA PRO A 257 3.09 -17.20 1.20
C PRO A 257 3.85 -16.01 1.80
N PHE A 258 3.17 -14.87 1.86
CA PHE A 258 3.72 -13.61 2.33
C PHE A 258 2.64 -12.84 3.09
N ILE A 259 2.94 -12.44 4.33
CA ILE A 259 2.01 -11.71 5.18
C ILE A 259 2.64 -10.38 5.53
N ILE A 260 1.92 -9.31 5.18
CA ILE A 260 2.13 -7.98 5.73
C ILE A 260 1.19 -7.76 6.91
N ILE A 261 1.73 -7.25 8.01
CA ILE A 261 0.92 -6.74 9.12
C ILE A 261 0.80 -5.22 8.96
N ASP A 262 -0.42 -4.73 8.73
CA ASP A 262 -0.76 -3.31 8.83
C ASP A 262 -0.82 -2.95 10.32
N THR A 263 0.10 -2.12 10.75
CA THR A 263 0.32 -1.82 12.17
C THR A 263 -0.63 -0.75 12.68
N ASN A 264 -1.33 -0.02 11.80
CA ASN A 264 -2.26 1.03 12.17
C ASN A 264 -3.72 0.51 12.11
N HIS A 265 -4.67 1.35 11.68
CA HIS A 265 -6.05 1.00 11.45
C HIS A 265 -6.69 0.22 12.62
N ASP A 266 -7.44 -0.85 12.34
CA ASP A 266 -8.16 -1.58 13.37
C ASP A 266 -7.26 -2.48 14.21
N ASN A 267 -6.04 -2.78 13.74
CA ASN A 267 -5.01 -3.43 14.55
C ASN A 267 -4.54 -2.53 15.70
N SER A 268 -4.41 -1.23 15.45
CA SER A 268 -4.03 -0.24 16.48
C SER A 268 -5.21 0.34 17.27
N GLY A 269 -6.45 0.06 16.86
CA GLY A 269 -7.61 0.82 17.35
C GLY A 269 -7.52 2.31 17.02
N LYS A 270 -6.87 2.64 15.88
CA LYS A 270 -6.52 4.00 15.43
C LYS A 270 -5.63 4.78 16.41
N GLN A 271 -4.90 4.08 17.27
CA GLN A 271 -3.90 4.68 18.17
C GLN A 271 -2.52 4.54 17.53
N TYR A 272 -2.06 5.57 16.82
CA TYR A 272 -0.86 5.50 15.98
C TYR A 272 0.44 5.07 16.71
N MET A 273 0.56 5.31 18.02
CA MET A 273 1.70 4.85 18.82
C MET A 273 1.70 3.34 19.06
N GLU A 274 0.55 2.68 18.97
CA GLU A 274 0.46 1.22 19.10
C GLU A 274 1.18 0.49 17.97
N GLN A 275 1.43 1.16 16.83
CA GLN A 275 2.23 0.61 15.72
C GLN A 275 3.57 0.02 16.22
N ILE A 276 4.24 0.71 17.15
CA ILE A 276 5.51 0.27 17.74
C ILE A 276 5.32 -1.04 18.52
N ARG A 277 4.30 -1.11 19.39
CA ARG A 277 4.01 -2.33 20.17
C ARG A 277 3.63 -3.49 19.25
N ILE A 278 2.87 -3.23 18.18
CA ILE A 278 2.42 -4.23 17.22
C ILE A 278 3.60 -4.85 16.46
N VAL A 279 4.54 -4.02 15.98
CA VAL A 279 5.78 -4.49 15.35
C VAL A 279 6.57 -5.37 16.32
N ARG A 280 6.80 -4.91 17.56
CA ARG A 280 7.51 -5.69 18.58
C ARG A 280 6.86 -7.05 18.81
N GLN A 281 5.53 -7.08 18.94
CA GLN A 281 4.80 -8.32 19.16
C GLN A 281 4.85 -9.26 17.97
N ALA A 282 4.79 -8.74 16.75
CA ALA A 282 4.92 -9.55 15.54
C ALA A 282 6.32 -10.16 15.40
N LEU A 283 7.39 -9.39 15.69
CA LEU A 283 8.76 -9.91 15.70
C LEU A 283 8.95 -11.00 16.76
N LEU A 284 8.36 -10.85 17.95
CA LEU A 284 8.34 -11.91 18.96
C LEU A 284 7.62 -13.18 18.44
N ASN A 285 6.50 -13.04 17.73
CA ASN A 285 5.83 -14.20 17.13
C ASN A 285 6.71 -14.90 16.09
N CYS A 286 7.50 -14.15 15.31
CA CYS A 286 8.48 -14.70 14.38
C CYS A 286 9.58 -15.48 15.11
N ASP A 287 10.12 -14.95 16.22
CA ASP A 287 11.14 -15.63 17.02
C ASP A 287 10.63 -16.95 17.61
N TRP A 288 9.34 -17.00 17.96
CA TRP A 288 8.72 -18.17 18.59
C TRP A 288 8.33 -19.27 17.59
N ASN A 289 8.20 -18.94 16.29
CA ASN A 289 7.70 -19.90 15.31
C ASN A 289 8.29 -19.69 13.90
N GLU A 290 8.97 -20.73 13.42
CA GLU A 290 9.61 -20.75 12.10
C GLU A 290 8.65 -20.55 10.92
N LYS A 291 7.39 -21.05 10.99
CA LYS A 291 6.41 -20.81 9.92
C LYS A 291 5.98 -19.34 9.89
N ILE A 292 5.83 -18.72 11.06
CA ILE A 292 5.54 -17.29 11.17
C ILE A 292 6.72 -16.49 10.63
N LYS A 293 7.95 -16.80 11.05
CA LYS A 293 9.18 -16.13 10.58
C LYS A 293 9.33 -16.14 9.06
N LYS A 294 9.04 -17.28 8.42
CA LYS A 294 9.14 -17.43 6.96
C LYS A 294 8.05 -16.69 6.18
N THR A 295 6.87 -16.51 6.77
CA THR A 295 5.71 -15.96 6.07
C THR A 295 5.46 -14.49 6.40
N VAL A 296 5.60 -14.10 7.67
CA VAL A 296 5.41 -12.71 8.15
C VAL A 296 6.70 -11.94 7.92
N ARG A 297 6.84 -11.43 6.70
CA ARG A 297 8.05 -10.75 6.23
C ARG A 297 7.80 -9.30 5.80
N GLY A 298 6.69 -8.70 6.22
CA GLY A 298 6.47 -7.28 5.99
C GLY A 298 5.56 -6.56 6.99
N PHE A 299 5.72 -5.25 7.04
CA PHE A 299 4.89 -4.34 7.84
C PHE A 299 4.40 -3.18 6.97
N MET A 300 3.15 -2.77 7.19
CA MET A 300 2.61 -1.53 6.64
C MET A 300 2.46 -0.51 7.77
N ILE A 301 3.22 0.59 7.69
CA ILE A 301 3.39 1.57 8.77
C ILE A 301 2.95 2.95 8.27
N GLU A 302 2.04 3.60 8.99
CA GLU A 302 1.67 4.98 8.69
C GLU A 302 2.53 5.95 9.48
N SER A 303 3.36 6.69 8.77
CA SER A 303 4.34 7.64 9.31
C SER A 303 4.48 8.86 8.41
N TYR A 304 4.72 10.03 8.99
CA TYR A 304 4.91 11.27 8.26
C TYR A 304 5.99 12.13 8.94
N LEU A 305 6.02 13.43 8.68
CA LEU A 305 7.01 14.32 9.32
C LEU A 305 6.63 14.60 10.77
N ALA A 306 5.37 14.93 11.03
CA ALA A 306 4.82 15.22 12.36
C ALA A 306 3.90 14.10 12.85
N ASP A 307 3.91 13.86 14.17
CA ASP A 307 3.03 12.89 14.82
C ASP A 307 1.55 13.27 14.74
N GLY A 308 0.70 12.26 14.83
CA GLY A 308 -0.74 12.41 14.98
C GLY A 308 -1.46 12.80 13.70
N ARG A 309 -2.55 13.56 13.87
CA ARG A 309 -3.38 14.08 12.79
C ARG A 309 -3.92 15.46 13.12
N GLN A 310 -4.35 16.15 12.09
CA GLN A 310 -5.05 17.44 12.15
C GLN A 310 -6.33 17.40 11.30
N ASN A 311 -7.26 18.32 11.58
CA ASN A 311 -8.48 18.46 10.76
C ASN A 311 -8.30 19.50 9.64
N GLN A 312 -7.44 20.48 9.86
CA GLN A 312 -7.07 21.53 8.91
C GLN A 312 -5.55 21.46 8.71
N PRO A 313 -5.03 21.76 7.50
CA PRO A 313 -3.60 21.61 7.18
C PRO A 313 -2.76 22.77 7.75
N GLU A 314 -2.70 22.88 9.09
CA GLU A 314 -1.98 23.95 9.80
C GLU A 314 -0.51 23.59 10.06
N VAL A 315 -0.26 22.32 10.41
CA VAL A 315 1.06 21.77 10.70
C VAL A 315 1.61 21.10 9.45
N PHE A 316 2.77 21.58 8.99
CA PHE A 316 3.46 21.00 7.84
C PHE A 316 3.83 19.53 8.07
N GLY A 317 3.44 18.66 7.15
CA GLY A 317 3.71 17.22 7.23
C GLY A 317 3.01 16.49 8.37
N CYS A 318 1.86 17.00 8.83
CA CYS A 318 0.95 16.28 9.73
C CYS A 318 -0.29 15.79 8.95
N SER A 319 -0.68 14.54 9.17
CA SER A 319 -1.76 13.89 8.42
C SER A 319 -3.10 14.59 8.61
N ILE A 320 -3.86 14.79 7.53
CA ILE A 320 -5.28 15.23 7.60
C ILE A 320 -6.28 14.08 7.68
N THR A 321 -5.80 12.83 7.59
CA THR A 321 -6.62 11.61 7.62
C THR A 321 -6.40 10.82 8.90
N ASP A 322 -5.91 9.57 8.84
CA ASP A 322 -5.60 8.79 10.05
C ASP A 322 -4.30 9.25 10.70
N PRO A 323 -4.16 9.15 12.04
CA PRO A 323 -2.96 9.62 12.73
C PRO A 323 -1.73 8.77 12.39
N CYS A 324 -0.60 9.42 12.20
CA CYS A 324 0.68 8.81 11.79
C CYS A 324 1.74 8.96 12.88
N LEU A 325 2.77 8.10 12.85
CA LEU A 325 4.01 8.35 13.59
C LEU A 325 4.75 9.54 12.96
N GLY A 326 5.34 10.40 13.76
CA GLY A 326 6.26 11.45 13.35
C GLY A 326 7.63 10.90 13.00
N TRP A 327 8.50 11.74 12.47
CA TRP A 327 9.78 11.32 11.90
C TRP A 327 10.70 10.65 12.94
N GLU A 328 10.80 11.20 14.14
CA GLU A 328 11.66 10.67 15.20
C GLU A 328 11.23 9.26 15.63
N ASN A 329 9.92 9.06 15.82
CA ASN A 329 9.35 7.75 16.14
C ASN A 329 9.51 6.76 14.98
N THR A 330 9.46 7.25 13.75
CA THR A 330 9.66 6.45 12.53
C THR A 330 11.08 5.91 12.45
N VAL A 331 12.09 6.78 12.63
CA VAL A 331 13.50 6.36 12.63
C VAL A 331 13.76 5.37 13.76
N ALA A 332 13.30 5.67 14.98
CA ALA A 332 13.50 4.79 16.12
C ALA A 332 12.90 3.39 15.90
N LEU A 333 11.69 3.31 15.31
CA LEU A 333 11.05 2.04 15.00
C LEU A 333 11.81 1.26 13.93
N VAL A 334 12.26 1.90 12.85
CA VAL A 334 13.02 1.25 11.78
C VAL A 334 14.39 0.75 12.28
N GLU A 335 15.08 1.55 13.09
CA GLU A 335 16.35 1.14 13.71
C GLU A 335 16.16 -0.02 14.70
N GLU A 336 15.04 -0.05 15.43
CA GLU A 336 14.69 -1.17 16.31
C GLU A 336 14.41 -2.46 15.52
N ILE A 337 13.64 -2.38 14.42
CA ILE A 337 13.42 -3.52 13.51
C ILE A 337 14.78 -4.02 12.99
N TYR A 338 15.60 -3.12 12.46
CA TYR A 338 16.91 -3.44 11.91
C TYR A 338 17.82 -4.15 12.93
N THR A 339 17.89 -3.60 14.14
CA THR A 339 18.67 -4.18 15.24
C THR A 339 18.16 -5.56 15.64
N THR A 340 16.84 -5.76 15.62
CA THR A 340 16.23 -7.06 15.96
C THR A 340 16.55 -8.12 14.91
N LEU A 341 16.55 -7.76 13.62
CA LEU A 341 16.88 -8.67 12.50
C LEU A 341 18.38 -9.01 12.38
N THR A 342 19.23 -8.29 13.09
CA THR A 342 20.69 -8.47 13.06
C THR A 342 21.21 -9.37 14.19
N LYS A 343 20.38 -9.60 15.21
CA LYS A 343 20.66 -10.57 16.28
C LYS A 343 20.43 -11.99 15.76
#